data_AF-S0GT41-F1
#
_entry.id   AF-S0GT41-F1
#
_cell.length_a   1.000
_cell.length_b   1.000
_cell.length_c   1.000
_cell.angle_alpha   90.00
_cell.angle_beta   90.00
_cell.angle_gamma   90.00
#
_symmetry.space_group_name_H-M   'P 1'
#
loop_
_entity.id
_entity.type
_entity.pdbx_description
1 polymer ?
#
loop_
_entity_poly.entity_id
_entity_poly.type
_entity_poly.pdbx_seq_one_letter_code
_entity_poly.pdbx_strand_id
1 'polypeptide(L)'
;MEKLTPQYHEAGALSFKDRYEALDEVPTPKQEFVRRIANATERSEQTVYNWLRGVFKPDKLCKKAISHELGAPVEILFPEGQPCEQ
;
A
#
# COMPACT_ATOMS: atom_id res chain seq x y z
N MET A 1 -9.34 35.97 -12.08
CA MET A 1 -8.75 35.15 -11.00
C MET A 1 -9.85 34.91 -9.98
N GLU A 2 -10.62 33.85 -10.17
CA GLU A 2 -11.63 33.42 -9.21
C GLU A 2 -10.91 32.95 -7.95
N LYS A 3 -11.23 33.62 -6.84
CA LYS A 3 -10.70 33.27 -5.53
C LYS A 3 -11.46 32.03 -5.07
N LEU A 4 -10.78 30.87 -5.09
CA LEU A 4 -11.26 29.69 -4.38
C LEU A 4 -11.26 30.02 -2.87
N THR A 5 -12.43 30.36 -2.34
CA THR A 5 -12.65 30.40 -0.90
C THR A 5 -12.76 28.96 -0.41
N PRO A 6 -11.94 28.51 0.55
CA PRO A 6 -12.16 27.22 1.20
C PRO A 6 -13.51 27.28 1.92
N GLN A 7 -14.46 26.45 1.51
CA GLN A 7 -15.68 26.23 2.28
C GLN A 7 -15.28 25.45 3.53
N TYR A 8 -15.03 26.18 4.62
CA TYR A 8 -15.04 25.63 5.97
C TYR A 8 -16.49 25.27 6.29
N HIS A 9 -16.92 24.08 5.89
CA HIS A 9 -18.12 23.48 6.49
C HIS A 9 -17.89 23.40 8.00
N GLU A 10 -18.96 23.72 8.76
CA GLU A 10 -19.02 23.86 10.21
C GLU A 10 -18.43 22.65 10.97
N ALA A 11 -17.10 22.59 11.05
CA ALA A 11 -16.37 21.70 11.92
C ALA A 11 -16.34 22.36 13.31
N GLY A 12 -17.37 22.07 14.11
CA GLY A 12 -17.35 22.31 15.55
C GLY A 12 -16.20 21.53 16.21
N ALA A 13 -15.01 22.13 16.11
CA ALA A 13 -13.72 21.90 16.78
C ALA A 13 -13.38 20.46 17.20
N LEU A 14 -13.05 19.59 16.24
CA LEU A 14 -12.10 18.51 16.55
C LEU A 14 -10.84 19.15 17.13
N SER A 15 -10.50 18.75 18.36
CA SER A 15 -9.31 19.21 19.05
C SER A 15 -8.06 18.79 18.28
N PHE A 16 -6.91 19.38 18.62
CA PHE A 16 -5.63 18.95 18.05
C PHE A 16 -5.40 17.44 18.25
N LYS A 17 -5.83 16.89 19.39
CA LYS A 17 -5.76 15.46 19.69
C LYS A 17 -6.72 14.65 18.81
N ASP A 18 -7.98 15.05 18.69
CA ASP A 18 -8.97 14.31 17.90
C ASP A 18 -8.58 14.23 16.42
N ARG A 19 -7.90 15.27 15.91
CA ARG A 19 -7.35 15.27 14.54
C ARG A 19 -6.20 14.28 14.37
N TYR A 20 -5.38 14.07 15.40
CA TYR A 20 -4.31 13.08 15.37
C TYR A 20 -4.87 11.66 15.49
N GLU A 21 -5.80 11.42 16.41
CA GLU A 21 -6.44 10.10 16.57
C GLU A 21 -7.25 9.69 15.34
N ALA A 22 -7.87 10.66 14.64
CA ALA A 22 -8.53 10.37 13.37
C ALA A 22 -7.58 9.86 12.26
N LEU A 23 -6.26 10.01 12.41
CA LEU A 23 -5.29 9.42 11.48
C LEU A 23 -5.15 7.91 11.65
N ASP A 24 -5.55 7.35 12.79
CA ASP A 24 -5.51 5.89 13.01
C ASP A 24 -6.48 5.15 12.06
N GLU A 25 -7.56 5.83 11.65
CA GLU A 25 -8.52 5.34 10.65
C GLU A 25 -8.03 5.52 9.21
N VAL A 26 -6.98 6.32 9.00
CA VAL A 26 -6.39 6.56 7.69
C VAL A 26 -5.25 5.58 7.46
N PRO A 27 -5.37 4.65 6.50
CA PRO A 27 -4.28 3.73 6.22
C PRO A 27 -3.04 4.51 5.77
N THR A 28 -1.90 4.16 6.35
CA THR A 28 -0.61 4.73 5.97
C THR A 28 -0.30 4.41 4.50
N PRO A 29 0.58 5.18 3.83
CA PRO A 29 0.98 4.88 2.44
C PRO A 29 1.50 3.45 2.24
N LYS A 30 2.16 2.86 3.25
CA LYS A 30 2.62 1.46 3.20
C LYS A 30 1.46 0.46 3.30
N GLN A 31 0.46 0.72 4.14
CA GLN A 31 -0.73 -0.12 4.25
C GLN A 31 -1.55 -0.07 2.96
N GLU A 32 -1.76 1.12 2.38
CA GLU A 32 -2.42 1.26 1.08
C GLU A 32 -1.67 0.51 -0.03
N PHE A 33 -0.34 0.57 -0.05
CA PHE A 33 0.47 -0.21 -0.99
C PHE A 33 0.23 -1.73 -0.83
N VAL A 34 0.29 -2.23 0.42
CA VAL A 34 0.07 -3.65 0.70
C VAL A 34 -1.33 -4.09 0.31
N ARG A 35 -2.36 -3.30 0.64
CA ARG A 35 -3.75 -3.55 0.29
C ARG A 35 -3.96 -3.60 -1.22
N ARG A 36 -3.36 -2.66 -1.96
CA ARG A 36 -3.39 -2.63 -3.43
C ARG A 36 -2.83 -3.91 -4.04
N ILE A 37 -1.68 -4.38 -3.56
CA ILE A 37 -1.06 -5.62 -4.03
C ILE A 37 -1.86 -6.87 -3.61
N ALA A 38 -2.41 -6.88 -2.40
CA ALA A 38 -3.26 -7.96 -1.91
C ALA A 38 -4.48 -8.14 -2.81
N ASN A 39 -5.17 -7.04 -3.16
CA ASN A 39 -6.29 -7.03 -4.08
C ASN A 39 -5.89 -7.50 -5.48
N ALA A 40 -4.78 -6.99 -6.03
CA ALA A 40 -4.33 -7.36 -7.38
C ALA A 40 -3.93 -8.84 -7.51
N THR A 41 -3.54 -9.48 -6.41
CA THR A 41 -3.09 -10.88 -6.40
C THR A 41 -4.12 -11.86 -5.84
N GLU A 42 -5.27 -11.36 -5.39
CA GLU A 42 -6.28 -12.16 -4.66
C GLU A 42 -5.65 -12.93 -3.49
N ARG A 43 -4.88 -12.21 -2.67
CA ARG A 43 -4.22 -12.74 -1.46
C ARG A 43 -4.53 -11.86 -0.26
N SER A 44 -4.20 -12.36 0.93
CA SER A 44 -4.29 -11.57 2.16
C SER A 44 -3.14 -10.57 2.25
N GLU A 45 -3.37 -9.45 2.93
CA GLU A 45 -2.31 -8.48 3.26
C GLU A 45 -1.15 -9.15 4.02
N GLN A 46 -1.44 -10.12 4.90
CA GLN A 46 -0.43 -10.89 5.63
C GLN A 46 0.49 -11.67 4.67
N THR A 47 -0.05 -12.24 3.60
CA THR A 47 0.74 -12.91 2.56
C THR A 47 1.69 -11.92 1.89
N VAL A 48 1.23 -10.72 1.59
CA VAL A 48 2.07 -9.66 0.99
C VAL A 48 3.17 -9.22 1.96
N TYR A 49 2.87 -9.04 3.24
CA TYR A 49 3.88 -8.76 4.27
C TYR A 49 4.93 -9.88 4.35
N ASN A 50 4.53 -11.14 4.24
CA ASN A 50 5.46 -12.26 4.24
C ASN A 50 6.37 -12.26 3.01
N TRP A 51 5.88 -11.81 1.85
CA TRP A 51 6.73 -11.60 0.66
C TRP A 51 7.73 -10.46 0.87
N LEU A 52 7.28 -9.32 1.42
CA LEU A 52 8.14 -8.16 1.70
C LEU A 52 9.22 -8.47 2.75
N ARG A 53 8.92 -9.37 3.70
CA ARG A 53 9.87 -9.87 4.71
C ARG A 53 10.73 -11.03 4.22
N GLY A 54 10.55 -11.50 2.98
CA GLY A 54 11.30 -12.63 2.44
C GLY A 54 10.95 -14.01 3.02
N VAL A 55 9.92 -14.12 3.87
CA VAL A 55 9.50 -15.41 4.47
C VAL A 55 9.03 -16.38 3.38
N PHE A 56 8.29 -15.88 2.40
CA PHE A 56 7.82 -16.66 1.25
C PHE A 56 8.07 -15.90 -0.06
N LYS A 57 8.07 -16.61 -1.18
CA LYS A 57 8.13 -16.01 -2.52
C LYS A 57 6.76 -16.07 -3.20
N PRO A 58 6.31 -15.00 -3.89
CA PRO A 58 5.10 -15.05 -4.69
C PRO A 58 5.25 -16.05 -5.84
N ASP A 59 4.17 -16.76 -6.14
CA ASP A 59 4.11 -17.68 -7.29
C ASP A 59 4.13 -16.92 -8.64
N LYS A 60 4.24 -17.66 -9.74
CA LYS A 60 4.35 -17.08 -11.09
C LYS A 60 3.15 -16.21 -11.49
N LEU A 61 1.94 -16.55 -11.04
CA LEU A 61 0.73 -15.77 -11.35
C LEU A 61 0.74 -14.48 -10.52
N CYS A 62 1.05 -14.58 -9.23
CA CYS A 62 1.17 -13.41 -8.34
C CYS A 62 2.24 -12.42 -8.84
N LYS A 63 3.42 -12.92 -9.25
CA LYS A 63 4.48 -12.06 -9.82
C LYS A 63 4.01 -11.28 -11.06
N LYS A 64 3.25 -11.93 -11.94
CA LYS A 64 2.68 -11.27 -13.13
C LYS A 64 1.64 -10.22 -12.77
N ALA A 65 0.77 -10.51 -11.81
CA ALA A 65 -0.22 -9.55 -11.32
C ALA A 65 0.45 -8.32 -10.69
N ILE A 66 1.47 -8.53 -9.85
CA ILE A 66 2.26 -7.43 -9.26
C ILE A 66 2.97 -6.62 -10.33
N SER A 67 3.56 -7.27 -11.34
CA SER A 67 4.19 -6.59 -12.47
C SER A 67 3.23 -5.68 -13.23
N HIS A 68 2.02 -6.17 -13.50
CA HIS A 68 0.96 -5.38 -14.12
C HIS A 68 0.53 -4.21 -13.23
N GLU A 69 0.32 -4.45 -11.94
CA GLU A 69 -0.12 -3.44 -10.97
C GLU A 69 0.90 -2.30 -10.80
N LEU A 70 2.19 -2.64 -10.83
CA LEU A 70 3.29 -1.69 -10.63
C LEU A 70 3.84 -1.11 -11.94
N GLY A 71 3.43 -1.62 -13.10
CA GLY A 71 3.92 -1.17 -14.40
C GLY A 71 5.42 -1.45 -14.61
N ALA A 72 5.97 -2.47 -13.95
CA ALA A 72 7.38 -2.82 -14.00
C ALA A 72 7.59 -4.31 -14.34
N PRO A 73 8.60 -4.68 -15.16
CA PRO A 73 8.90 -6.07 -15.50
C PRO A 73 9.14 -6.96 -14.27
N VAL A 74 8.74 -8.24 -14.37
CA VAL A 74 8.91 -9.24 -13.30
C VAL A 74 10.38 -9.39 -12.91
N GLU A 75 11.28 -9.31 -13.87
CA GLU A 75 12.73 -9.49 -13.70
C GLU A 75 13.35 -8.34 -12.89
N ILE A 76 12.77 -7.14 -12.99
CA ILE A 76 13.20 -5.95 -12.22
C ILE A 76 12.64 -6.03 -10.80
N LEU A 77 11.38 -6.43 -10.65
CA LEU A 77 10.72 -6.54 -9.34
C LEU A 77 11.18 -7.75 -8.52
N PHE A 78 11.60 -8.83 -9.20
CA PHE A 78 12.00 -10.09 -8.62
C PHE A 78 13.28 -10.65 -9.28
N PRO A 79 14.44 -10.01 -9.06
CA PRO A 79 15.70 -10.41 -9.71
C PRO A 79 16.11 -11.84 -9.35
N GLU A 80 16.59 -12.58 -10.35
CA GLU A 80 17.13 -13.92 -10.16
C GLU A 80 18.46 -13.86 -9.39
N GLY A 81 18.64 -14.78 -8.43
CA GLY A 81 19.88 -14.87 -7.65
C GLY A 81 19.91 -14.04 -6.36
N GLN A 82 18.90 -13.20 -6.07
CA GLN A 82 18.77 -12.61 -4.74
C GLN A 82 18.22 -13.65 -3.74
N PRO A 83 18.97 -14.00 -2.68
CA PRO A 83 18.42 -14.80 -1.59
C PRO A 83 17.29 -14.01 -0.92
N CYS A 84 16.31 -14.72 -0.37
CA CYS A 84 15.44 -14.08 0.62
C CYS A 84 16.33 -13.74 1.82
N GLU A 85 16.63 -12.47 2.03
CA GLU A 85 17.31 -12.03 3.25
C GLU A 85 16.35 -12.28 4.42
N GLN A 86 16.81 -13.08 5.39
CA GLN A 86 16.09 -13.46 6.61
C GLN A 86 16.33 -12.46 7.73
#